data_AF-A0A5V0DEK5-F1
#
_entry.id   AF-A0A5V0DEK5-F1
#
_cell.length_a   1.000
_cell.length_b   1.000
_cell.length_c   1.000
_cell.angle_alpha   90.00
_cell.angle_beta   90.00
_cell.angle_gamma   90.00
#
_symmetry.space_group_name_H-M   'P 1'
#
loop_
_entity.id
_entity.type
_entity.pdbx_description
1 polymer ?
#
loop_
_entity_poly.entity_id
_entity_poly.type
_entity_poly.pdbx_seq_one_letter_code
_entity_poly.pdbx_strand_id
1 'polypeptide(L)'
;MHIDKSQVKAWHACSKGFRWFLDKFPQGGAYADVHGALIADKRYDDARWLVEQMYRTFLDSAEFIQAETAVTDKMVGELTSMNHPSDQVEGENSSGNNA
;
A
#
# COMPACT_ATOMS: atom_id res chain seq x y z
N MET A 1 11.60 -3.76 -8.34
CA MET A 1 10.75 -4.36 -9.38
C MET A 1 9.92 -3.32 -10.12
N HIS A 2 10.15 -3.21 -11.44
CA HIS A 2 9.44 -2.31 -12.34
C HIS A 2 8.28 -3.04 -13.06
N ILE A 3 7.15 -2.37 -13.20
CA ILE A 3 5.97 -2.83 -13.95
C ILE A 3 5.74 -1.87 -15.10
N ASP A 4 5.72 -2.39 -16.33
CA ASP A 4 5.49 -1.60 -17.53
C ASP A 4 4.13 -1.90 -18.19
N LYS A 5 3.80 -1.10 -19.21
CA LYS A 5 2.57 -1.23 -20.01
C LYS A 5 2.40 -2.63 -20.62
N SER A 6 3.48 -3.23 -21.10
CA SER A 6 3.43 -4.53 -21.76
C SER A 6 3.08 -5.63 -20.77
N GLN A 7 3.63 -5.55 -19.55
CA GLN A 7 3.33 -6.48 -18.46
C GLN A 7 1.86 -6.40 -18.04
N VAL A 8 1.34 -5.20 -17.78
CA VAL A 8 -0.07 -5.02 -17.38
C VAL A 8 -1.03 -5.47 -18.49
N LYS A 9 -0.65 -5.27 -19.75
CA LYS A 9 -1.42 -5.76 -20.90
C LYS A 9 -1.39 -7.30 -20.99
N ALA A 10 -0.24 -7.93 -20.75
CA ALA A 10 -0.09 -9.38 -20.77
C ALA A 10 -0.89 -10.06 -19.65
N TRP A 11 -1.07 -9.40 -18.50
CA TRP A 11 -1.96 -9.86 -17.44
C TRP A 11 -3.46 -9.66 -17.72
N HIS A 12 -3.82 -9.15 -18.89
CA HIS A 12 -5.21 -8.91 -19.28
C HIS A 12 -5.99 -8.04 -18.30
N ALA A 13 -5.36 -6.96 -17.81
CA ALA A 13 -6.03 -5.97 -16.98
C ALA A 13 -7.34 -5.48 -17.62
N CYS A 14 -8.36 -5.27 -16.79
CA CYS A 14 -9.62 -4.71 -17.29
C CYS A 14 -9.39 -3.31 -17.90
N SER A 15 -10.25 -2.89 -18.84
CA SER A 15 -10.06 -1.62 -19.57
C SER A 15 -9.93 -0.40 -18.63
N LYS A 16 -10.67 -0.38 -17.52
CA LYS A 16 -10.62 0.71 -16.52
C LYS A 16 -9.33 0.70 -15.71
N GLY A 17 -8.82 -0.48 -15.33
CA GLY A 17 -7.57 -0.65 -14.60
C GLY A 17 -6.36 -0.31 -15.48
N PHE A 18 -6.35 -0.84 -16.71
CA PHE A 18 -5.30 -0.58 -17.69
C PHE A 18 -5.19 0.91 -18.03
N ARG A 19 -6.32 1.58 -18.28
CA ARG A 19 -6.33 3.02 -18.55
C ARG A 19 -5.80 3.83 -17.37
N TRP A 20 -6.26 3.52 -16.16
CA TRP A 20 -5.78 4.20 -14.96
C TRP A 20 -4.28 4.05 -14.75
N PHE A 21 -3.75 2.85 -15.00
CA PHE A 21 -2.31 2.59 -14.92
C PHE A 21 -1.54 3.47 -15.90
N LEU A 22 -1.98 3.56 -17.16
CA LEU A 22 -1.32 4.41 -18.17
C LEU A 22 -1.45 5.90 -17.87
N ASP A 23 -2.56 6.35 -17.29
CA ASP A 23 -2.77 7.75 -16.93
C ASP A 23 -1.86 8.17 -15.75
N LYS A 24 -1.65 7.29 -14.76
CA LYS A 24 -0.81 7.57 -13.58
C LYS A 24 0.68 7.25 -13.79
N PHE A 25 0.98 6.19 -14.54
CA PHE A 25 2.31 5.64 -14.75
C PHE A 25 2.60 5.49 -16.26
N PRO A 26 2.69 6.60 -17.03
CA PRO A 26 2.80 6.55 -18.49
C PRO A 26 4.05 5.82 -18.99
N GLN A 27 5.12 5.78 -18.18
CA GLN A 27 6.37 5.06 -18.47
C GLN A 27 6.51 3.75 -17.67
N GLY A 28 5.43 3.27 -17.07
CA GLY A 28 5.50 2.25 -16.02
C GLY A 28 5.87 2.83 -14.66
N GLY A 29 5.96 1.96 -13.66
CA GLY A 29 6.21 2.36 -12.28
C GLY A 29 6.82 1.23 -11.46
N ALA A 30 7.47 1.57 -10.36
CA ALA A 30 7.87 0.55 -9.40
C ALA A 30 6.62 -0.09 -8.79
N TYR A 31 6.64 -1.42 -8.59
CA TYR A 31 5.52 -2.16 -8.02
C TYR A 31 4.95 -1.49 -6.75
N ALA A 32 5.84 -1.09 -5.83
CA ALA A 32 5.44 -0.48 -4.58
C ALA A 32 4.71 0.87 -4.75
N ASP A 33 5.12 1.67 -5.73
CA ASP A 33 4.48 2.95 -6.04
C ASP A 33 3.11 2.74 -6.70
N VAL A 34 3.00 1.75 -7.59
CA VAL A 34 1.74 1.38 -8.24
C VAL A 34 0.75 0.87 -7.20
N HIS A 35 1.19 -0.04 -6.32
CA HIS A 35 0.39 -0.54 -5.21
C HIS A 35 -0.07 0.60 -4.29
N GLY A 36 0.85 1.46 -3.86
CA GLY A 36 0.54 2.61 -3.01
C GLY A 36 -0.45 3.58 -3.64
N ALA A 37 -0.31 3.86 -4.95
CA ALA A 37 -1.24 4.73 -5.68
C ALA A 37 -2.65 4.12 -5.79
N LEU A 38 -2.77 2.80 -5.95
CA LEU A 38 -4.06 2.11 -5.92
C LEU A 38 -4.74 2.25 -4.56
N ILE A 39 -3.99 2.09 -3.47
CA ILE A 39 -4.51 2.29 -2.11
C ILE A 39 -4.95 3.75 -1.88
N ALA A 40 -4.13 4.72 -2.30
CA ALA A 40 -4.44 6.15 -2.17
C ALA A 40 -5.70 6.57 -2.95
N ASP A 41 -5.89 6.01 -4.15
CA ASP A 41 -7.08 6.24 -4.99
C ASP A 41 -8.28 5.36 -4.56
N LYS A 42 -8.18 4.61 -3.44
CA LYS A 42 -9.20 3.69 -2.90
C LYS A 42 -9.63 2.58 -3.87
N ARG A 43 -8.73 2.16 -4.76
CA ARG A 43 -8.95 1.10 -5.75
C ARG A 43 -8.50 -0.26 -5.19
N TYR A 44 -9.10 -0.68 -4.08
CA TYR A 44 -8.66 -1.86 -3.33
C TYR A 44 -8.78 -3.17 -4.13
N ASP A 45 -9.80 -3.32 -4.97
CA ASP A 45 -9.94 -4.50 -5.83
C ASP A 45 -8.83 -4.60 -6.87
N ASP A 46 -8.43 -3.47 -7.44
CA ASP A 46 -7.31 -3.41 -8.40
C ASP A 46 -5.97 -3.61 -7.68
N ALA A 47 -5.81 -3.14 -6.44
CA ALA A 47 -4.64 -3.41 -5.61
C ALA A 47 -4.51 -4.91 -5.32
N ARG A 48 -5.59 -5.56 -4.87
CA ARG A 48 -5.63 -7.02 -4.67
C ARG A 48 -5.30 -7.76 -5.96
N TRP A 49 -5.92 -7.37 -7.06
CA TRP A 49 -5.66 -7.97 -8.37
C TRP A 49 -4.18 -7.83 -8.77
N LEU A 50 -3.57 -6.68 -8.54
CA LEU A 50 -2.15 -6.45 -8.83
C LEU A 50 -1.27 -7.41 -8.03
N VAL A 51 -1.48 -7.50 -6.71
CA VAL A 51 -0.76 -8.43 -5.82
C VAL A 51 -0.88 -9.87 -6.33
N GLU A 52 -2.09 -10.31 -6.68
CA GLU A 52 -2.34 -11.65 -7.23
C GLU A 52 -1.56 -11.92 -8.52
N GLN A 53 -1.49 -10.95 -9.45
CA GLN A 53 -0.70 -11.11 -10.68
C GLN A 53 0.80 -11.16 -10.42
N MET A 54 1.28 -10.36 -9.46
CA MET A 54 2.69 -10.34 -9.09
C MET A 54 3.11 -11.69 -8.49
N TYR A 55 2.35 -12.24 -7.54
CA TYR A 55 2.60 -13.58 -7.01
C TYR A 55 2.51 -14.65 -8.10
N ARG A 56 1.48 -14.61 -8.95
CA ARG A 56 1.33 -15.59 -10.06
C ARG A 56 2.52 -15.59 -11.02
N THR A 57 3.14 -14.43 -11.25
CA THR A 57 4.18 -14.26 -12.27
C THR A 57 5.59 -14.40 -11.69
N PHE A 58 5.78 -14.00 -10.43
CA PHE A 58 7.09 -13.74 -9.86
C PHE A 58 7.30 -14.33 -8.47
N LEU A 59 6.50 -15.32 -8.04
CA LEU A 59 6.63 -15.95 -6.71
C LEU A 59 8.08 -16.38 -6.40
N ASP A 60 8.80 -16.93 -7.38
CA ASP A 60 10.17 -17.41 -7.22
C ASP A 60 11.24 -16.31 -7.39
N SER A 61 10.82 -15.05 -7.61
CA SER A 61 11.73 -13.91 -7.78
C SER A 61 12.08 -13.27 -6.45
N ALA A 62 13.37 -13.34 -6.07
CA ALA A 62 13.87 -12.63 -4.89
C ALA A 62 13.64 -11.11 -4.97
N GLU A 63 13.70 -10.52 -6.17
CA GLU A 63 13.41 -9.09 -6.37
C GLU A 63 11.96 -8.76 -6.05
N PHE A 64 11.02 -9.64 -6.42
CA PHE A 64 9.61 -9.46 -6.09
C PHE A 64 9.37 -9.57 -4.58
N ILE A 65 9.92 -10.62 -3.93
CA ILE A 65 9.75 -10.82 -2.49
C ILE A 65 10.28 -9.61 -1.70
N GLN A 66 11.42 -9.04 -2.10
CA GLN A 66 11.93 -7.81 -1.49
C GLN A 66 10.99 -6.61 -1.72
N ALA A 67 10.46 -6.46 -2.92
CA ALA A 67 9.54 -5.36 -3.24
C ALA A 67 8.21 -5.49 -2.47
N GLU A 68 7.70 -6.70 -2.28
CA GLU A 68 6.50 -7.00 -1.50
C GLU A 68 6.69 -6.72 -0.01
N THR A 69 7.82 -7.12 0.56
CA THR A 69 8.17 -6.75 1.94
C THR A 69 8.24 -5.23 2.11
N ALA A 70 8.85 -4.51 1.16
CA ALA A 70 8.92 -3.05 1.22
C ALA A 70 7.53 -2.37 1.16
N VAL A 71 6.58 -2.92 0.40
CA VAL A 71 5.18 -2.46 0.41
C VAL A 71 4.55 -2.65 1.79
N THR A 72 4.75 -3.83 2.38
CA THR A 72 4.21 -4.16 3.71
C THR A 72 4.82 -3.29 4.80
N ASP A 73 6.14 -3.07 4.77
CA ASP A 73 6.85 -2.19 5.71
C ASP A 73 6.33 -0.75 5.63
N LYS A 74 6.06 -0.25 4.42
CA LYS A 74 5.46 1.07 4.24
C LYS A 74 4.07 1.16 4.89
N MET A 75 3.22 0.15 4.70
CA MET A 75 1.90 0.11 5.34
C MET A 75 2.00 0.08 6.87
N VAL A 76 2.93 -0.71 7.42
CA VAL A 76 3.20 -0.75 8.86
C VAL A 76 3.67 0.62 9.35
N GLY A 77 4.53 1.30 8.60
CA GLY A 77 4.99 2.66 8.90
C GLY A 77 3.84 3.67 8.93
N GLU A 78 2.93 3.59 7.96
CA GLU A 78 1.72 4.44 7.90
C GLU A 78 0.80 4.18 9.09
N LEU A 79 0.54 2.91 9.43
CA LEU A 79 -0.28 2.51 10.57
C LEU A 79 0.30 2.98 11.91
N THR A 80 1.60 2.82 12.12
CA THR A 80 2.29 3.21 13.36
C THR A 80 2.48 4.73 13.49
N SER A 81 2.55 5.44 12.36
CA SER A 81 2.58 6.91 12.35
C SER A 81 1.23 7.53 12.70
N MET A 82 0.13 6.78 12.57
CA MET A 82 -1.22 7.20 12.96
C MET A 82 -1.49 7.07 14.47
N ASN A 83 -0.46 7.06 15.33
CA ASN A 83 -0.63 6.97 16.78
C ASN A 83 -1.71 7.96 17.29
N HIS A 84 -2.75 7.35 17.83
CA HIS A 84 -3.93 7.91 18.47
C HIS A 84 -3.50 8.77 19.69
N PRO A 85 -4.16 9.92 19.99
CA PRO A 85 -3.95 10.63 21.24
C PRO A 85 -4.60 9.84 22.39
N SER A 86 -4.00 8.71 22.75
CA SER A 86 -4.34 7.95 23.95
C SER A 86 -3.40 8.40 25.07
N ASP A 87 -3.55 9.62 25.58
CA ASP A 87 -2.97 10.06 26.87
C ASP A 87 -3.49 11.46 27.25
N GLN A 88 -4.80 11.61 27.45
CA GLN A 88 -5.36 12.63 28.34
C GLN A 88 -6.49 12.02 29.16
N VAL A 89 -6.13 11.11 30.06
CA VAL A 89 -6.96 10.88 31.25
C VAL A 89 -6.50 11.93 32.24
N GLU A 90 -7.25 13.03 32.37
CA GLU A 90 -7.03 14.01 33.43
C GLU A 90 -7.21 13.30 34.77
N GLY A 91 -6.11 12.94 35.40
CA GLY A 91 -6.10 12.55 36.80
C GLY A 91 -6.46 13.78 37.63
N GLU A 92 -7.73 13.92 38.00
CA GLU A 92 -8.17 14.86 39.02
C GLU A 92 -7.43 14.54 40.33
N ASN A 93 -6.34 15.28 40.58
CA ASN A 93 -5.66 15.23 41.87
C ASN A 93 -6.47 16.07 42.86
N SER A 94 -7.54 15.48 43.41
CA SER A 94 -8.30 16.08 44.49
C SER A 94 -7.48 16.01 45.79
N SER A 95 -6.71 17.07 46.04
CA SER A 95 -6.09 17.38 47.33
C SER A 95 -7.15 17.48 48.43
N GLY A 96 -7.36 16.39 49.18
CA GLY A 96 -8.14 16.37 50.41
C GLY A 96 -7.25 16.48 51.64
N ASN A 97 -6.90 17.69 52.05
CA ASN A 97 -6.60 17.98 53.46
C ASN A 97 -7.91 17.95 54.24
N ASN A 98 -7.90 17.36 55.44
CA ASN A 98 -8.66 17.73 56.65
C ASN A 98 -8.22 16.73 57.75
N ALA A 99 -7.37 17.15 58.69
CA ALA A 99 -7.68 17.81 59.97
C ALA A 99 -7.76 16.80 61.12
#